data_AF-A0A932RTX5-F1
#
_entry.id   AF-A0A932RTX5-F1
#
_cell.length_a   1.000
_cell.length_b   1.000
_cell.length_c   1.000
_cell.angle_alpha   90.00
_cell.angle_beta   90.00
_cell.angle_gamma   90.00
#
_symmetry.space_group_name_H-M   'P 1'
#
loop_
_entity.id
_entity.type
_entity.pdbx_description
1 polymer ?
#
loop_
_entity_poly.entity_id
_entity_poly.type
_entity_poly.pdbx_seq_one_letter_code
_entity_poly.pdbx_strand_id
1 'polypeptide(L)' 'MHSVVDLKVLYFGTPVVLVGSRSPDGTANLAPMSSAWWLGDRCLLGLANSGQTTANLL' A
#
# COMPACT_ATOMS: atom_id res chain seq x y z
N MET A 1 -29.19 -10.70 13.25
CA MET A 1 -29.62 -9.28 13.28
C MET A 1 -28.66 -8.49 12.41
N HIS A 2 -29.15 -7.74 11.43
CA HIS A 2 -28.34 -6.90 10.53
C HIS A 2 -28.14 -5.52 11.15
N SER A 3 -26.94 -4.96 11.02
CA SER A 3 -26.58 -3.61 11.50
C SER A 3 -25.88 -2.83 10.40
N VAL A 4 -26.30 -1.58 10.19
CA VAL A 4 -25.72 -0.67 9.18
C VAL A 4 -24.69 0.22 9.86
N VAL A 5 -23.47 0.25 9.33
CA VAL A 5 -22.36 1.04 9.85
C VAL A 5 -22.00 2.13 8.83
N ASP A 6 -21.85 3.37 9.29
CA ASP A 6 -21.40 4.49 8.47
C ASP A 6 -19.87 4.49 8.37
N LEU A 7 -19.35 3.69 7.45
CA LEU A 7 -17.92 3.59 7.20
C LEU A 7 -17.48 4.76 6.31
N LYS A 8 -16.47 5.52 6.75
CA LYS A 8 -15.88 6.63 5.96
C LYS A 8 -15.41 6.19 4.57
N VAL A 9 -15.05 4.91 4.42
CA VAL A 9 -14.77 4.24 3.15
C VAL A 9 -15.14 2.75 3.27
N LEU A 10 -15.97 2.24 2.36
CA LEU A 10 -16.08 0.80 2.05
C LEU A 10 -15.00 0.44 1.02
N TYR A 11 -13.94 -0.27 1.43
CA TYR A 11 -12.84 -0.65 0.54
C TYR A 11 -12.91 -2.15 0.20
N PHE A 12 -13.88 -2.52 -0.64
CA PHE A 12 -13.96 -3.87 -1.19
C PHE A 12 -13.00 -3.98 -2.39
N GLY A 13 -11.89 -4.70 -2.22
CA GLY A 13 -11.24 -5.38 -3.35
C GLY A 13 -10.04 -4.71 -4.01
N THR A 14 -9.26 -3.86 -3.33
CA THR A 14 -7.90 -3.62 -3.83
C THR A 14 -7.01 -4.84 -3.56
N PRO A 15 -6.16 -5.25 -4.52
CA PRO A 15 -5.20 -6.30 -4.26
C PRO A 15 -4.30 -5.85 -3.11
N VAL A 16 -4.18 -6.68 -2.08
CA VAL A 16 -3.08 -6.54 -1.13
C VAL A 16 -1.82 -6.97 -1.87
N VAL A 17 -0.99 -6.01 -2.22
CA VAL A 17 0.30 -6.27 -2.86
C VAL A 17 1.41 -6.29 -1.82
N LEU A 18 2.44 -7.10 -2.07
CA LEU A 18 3.66 -7.07 -1.30
C LEU A 18 4.66 -6.16 -2.01
N VAL A 19 5.09 -5.09 -1.34
CA VAL A 19 6.09 -4.16 -1.88
C VAL A 19 7.44 -4.52 -1.30
N GLY A 20 8.40 -4.84 -2.19
CA GLY A 20 9.80 -5.02 -1.85
C GLY A 20 10.61 -3.77 -2.14
N SER A 21 11.46 -3.38 -1.19
CA SER A 21 12.39 -2.25 -1.31
C SER A 21 13.73 -2.63 -0.67
N ARG A 22 14.79 -1.87 -0.95
CA ARG A 22 16.09 -2.07 -0.31
C ARG A 22 16.34 -1.00 0.74
N SER A 23 16.75 -1.45 1.92
CA SER A 23 17.23 -0.57 2.98
C SER A 23 18.62 -0.01 2.63
N PRO A 24 19.08 1.06 3.28
CA PRO A 24 20.40 1.66 3.02
C PRO A 24 21.59 0.69 3.23
N ASP A 25 21.44 -0.29 4.11
CA ASP A 25 22.43 -1.34 4.37
C ASP A 25 22.38 -2.51 3.36
N GLY A 26 21.51 -2.41 2.34
CA GLY A 26 21.33 -3.40 1.30
C GLY A 26 20.39 -4.56 1.66
N THR A 27 19.85 -4.59 2.88
CA THR A 27 18.87 -5.61 3.29
C THR A 27 17.51 -5.39 2.61
N ALA A 28 16.71 -6.46 2.51
CA ALA A 28 15.37 -6.38 1.94
C ALA A 28 14.36 -5.88 3.00
N ASN A 29 13.53 -4.91 2.61
CA ASN A 29 12.34 -4.50 3.35
C ASN A 29 11.08 -4.92 2.58
N LEU A 30 10.19 -5.65 3.23
CA LEU A 30 8.93 -6.15 2.67
C LEU A 30 7.75 -5.56 3.45
N ALA A 31 6.79 -4.93 2.77
CA ALA A 31 5.62 -4.34 3.40
C ALA A 31 4.33 -4.66 2.63
N PRO A 32 3.22 -5.01 3.33
CA PRO A 32 1.92 -5.14 2.70
C PRO A 32 1.35 -3.76 2.35
N MET A 33 0.65 -3.66 1.22
CA MET A 33 -0.03 -2.44 0.79
C MET A 33 -1.40 -2.79 0.21
N SER A 34 -2.44 -2.08 0.67
CA SER A 34 -3.80 -2.18 0.12
C SER A 34 -4.18 -1.02 -0.80
N SER A 35 -3.31 -0.03 -1.04
CA SER A 35 -3.61 1.15 -1.87
C SER A 35 -2.87 1.13 -3.21
N ALA A 36 -2.97 0.03 -3.95
CA ALA A 36 -2.39 -0.13 -5.28
C ALA A 36 -3.48 -0.11 -6.37
N TRP A 37 -3.28 0.69 -7.42
CA TRP A 37 -4.19 0.79 -8.56
C TRP A 37 -3.45 1.19 -9.85
N TRP A 38 -4.11 1.11 -11.00
CA TRP A 38 -3.50 1.37 -12.31
C TRP A 38 -4.25 2.46 -13.09
N LEU A 39 -3.49 3.30 -13.80
CA LEU A 39 -3.98 4.21 -14.84
C LEU A 39 -3.31 3.82 -16.16
N GLY A 40 -4.02 3.02 -16.97
CA GLY A 40 -3.44 2.40 -18.17
C GLY A 40 -2.33 1.42 -17.81
N ASP A 41 -1.13 1.65 -18.34
CA ASP A 41 0.08 0.84 -18.08
C ASP A 41 0.87 1.31 -16.85
N ARG A 42 0.39 2.33 -16.14
CA ARG A 42 1.08 2.91 -14.98
C ARG A 42 0.47 2.40 -13.68
N CYS A 43 1.31 1.83 -12.81
CA CYS A 43 0.94 1.49 -11.44
C CYS A 43 1.11 2.72 -10.52
N LEU A 44 0.11 3.01 -9.70
CA LEU A 44 0.15 4.02 -8.65
C LEU A 44 0.05 3.35 -7.28
N LEU A 45 0.99 3.69 -6.40
CA LEU A 45 1.11 3.14 -5.06
C LEU A 45 0.90 4.25 -4.01
N GLY A 46 -0.17 4.14 -3.23
CA GLY A 46 -0.44 5.04 -2.12
C GLY A 46 0.38 4.70 -0.89
N LEU A 47 1.44 5.46 -0.62
CA LEU A 47 2.39 5.24 0.47
C LEU A 47 2.26 6.32 1.57
N ALA A 48 2.24 5.90 2.83
CA ALA A 48 2.34 6.82 3.96
C ALA A 48 3.79 7.34 4.10
N ASN A 49 3.97 8.62 4.44
CA ASN A 49 5.32 9.21 4.56
C ASN A 49 6.17 8.59 5.69
N SER A 50 5.52 7.98 6.67
CA SER A 50 6.16 7.45 7.88
C SER A 50 6.66 6.01 7.72
N GLY A 51 6.38 5.37 6.59
CA GLY A 51 6.76 3.97 6.34
C GLY A 51 8.20 3.82 5.82
N GLN A 52 8.87 2.74 6.23
CA GLN A 52 10.22 2.41 5.75
C GLN A 52 10.28 2.25 4.22
N THR A 53 9.23 1.70 3.59
CA THR A 53 9.16 1.59 2.13
C THR A 53 9.26 2.96 1.46
N THR A 54 8.63 3.99 2.02
CA THR A 54 8.71 5.36 1.51
C THR A 54 10.10 5.94 1.72
N ALA A 55 10.67 5.76 2.92
CA ALA A 55 12.03 6.20 3.24
C ALA A 55 13.10 5.53 2.34
N ASN A 56 12.86 4.32 1.86
CA ASN A 56 13.76 3.63 0.94
C ASN A 56 13.66 4.13 -0.52
N LEU A 57 12.55 4.78 -0.91
CA LEU A 57 12.28 5.22 -2.28
C LEU A 57 12.55 6.71 -2.53
N LEU A 58 12.68 7.50 -1.46
CA LEU A 58 13.00 8.93 -1.48
C LEU A 58 14.50 9.15 -1.23
#